data_AF-A0A2D4XQ98-F1
#
_entry.id   AF-A0A2D4XQ98-F1
#
_cell.length_a   1.000
_cell.length_b   1.000
_cell.length_c   1.000
_cell.angle_alpha   90.00
_cell.angle_beta   90.00
_cell.angle_gamma   90.00
#
_symmetry.space_group_name_H-M   'P 1'
#
loop_
_entity.id
_entity.type
_entity.pdbx_description
1 polymer ?
#
loop_
_entity_poly.entity_id
_entity_poly.type
_entity_poly.pdbx_seq_one_letter_code
_entity_poly.pdbx_strand_id
1 'polypeptide(L)'
;MPSRVKIGKTVKVKGKAFKIKKPTAKGKKYKACPTSGKGSCLHFGAKGYKVKPGTPAGNSYCARSAGIKSKKKGPKPNDFARLLWNCEGKVSKKR
;
A
#
# COMPACT_ATOMS: atom_id res chain seq x y z
N MET A 1 4.68 2.41 -15.88
CA MET A 1 5.70 2.27 -14.82
C MET A 1 5.17 1.35 -13.73
N PRO A 2 5.93 0.32 -13.33
CA PRO A 2 5.41 -0.69 -12.41
C PRO A 2 5.36 -0.15 -10.96
N SER A 3 4.28 -0.46 -10.25
CA SER A 3 4.10 -0.10 -8.84
C SER A 3 5.32 -0.47 -7.99
N ARG A 4 5.75 0.45 -7.10
CA ARG A 4 6.86 0.23 -6.13
C ARG A 4 6.64 -0.99 -5.23
N VAL A 5 5.40 -1.43 -5.12
CA VAL A 5 4.99 -2.65 -4.45
C VAL A 5 5.00 -3.82 -5.45
N LYS A 6 5.93 -4.75 -5.26
CA LYS A 6 5.99 -6.06 -5.93
C LYS A 6 6.36 -7.14 -4.92
N ILE A 7 5.86 -8.35 -5.09
CA ILE A 7 6.25 -9.51 -4.27
C ILE A 7 7.78 -9.69 -4.37
N GLY A 8 8.44 -9.89 -3.23
CA GLY A 8 9.89 -9.99 -3.10
C GLY A 8 10.58 -8.66 -2.76
N LYS A 9 9.98 -7.50 -3.07
CA LYS A 9 10.56 -6.20 -2.76
C LYS A 9 10.31 -5.76 -1.32
N THR A 10 11.23 -4.97 -0.79
CA THR A 10 11.09 -4.27 0.49
C THR A 10 10.64 -2.84 0.25
N VAL A 11 9.66 -2.38 1.03
CA VAL A 11 9.14 -1.01 1.01
C VAL A 11 9.28 -0.37 2.38
N LYS A 12 9.59 0.93 2.43
CA LYS A 12 9.64 1.70 3.68
C LYS A 12 8.33 2.47 3.84
N VAL A 13 7.67 2.30 4.99
CA VAL A 13 6.43 3.00 5.35
C VAL A 13 6.58 3.52 6.78
N LYS A 14 6.43 4.84 6.96
CA LYS A 14 6.56 5.51 8.27
C LYS A 14 7.85 5.13 9.02
N GLY A 15 8.99 5.16 8.31
CA GLY A 15 10.31 4.82 8.87
C GLY A 15 10.57 3.33 9.11
N LYS A 16 9.58 2.44 8.88
CA LYS A 16 9.74 0.99 9.05
C LYS A 16 9.80 0.27 7.71
N ALA A 17 10.70 -0.70 7.59
CA ALA A 17 10.85 -1.52 6.39
C ALA A 17 9.96 -2.76 6.43
N PHE A 18 9.30 -3.04 5.30
CA PHE A 18 8.35 -4.15 5.12
C PHE A 18 8.67 -4.91 3.84
N LYS A 19 8.86 -6.23 3.95
CA LYS A 19 9.01 -7.11 2.80
C LYS A 19 7.64 -7.53 2.28
N ILE A 20 7.41 -7.33 0.99
CA ILE A 20 6.18 -7.73 0.32
C ILE A 20 6.29 -9.22 -0.03
N LYS A 21 5.36 -10.02 0.47
CA LYS A 21 5.23 -11.45 0.25
C LYS A 21 3.90 -11.77 -0.44
N LYS A 22 3.75 -13.03 -0.85
CA LYS A 22 2.47 -13.56 -1.33
C LYS A 22 1.40 -13.41 -0.24
N PRO A 23 0.16 -13.03 -0.61
CA PRO A 23 -0.96 -12.94 0.33
C PRO A 23 -1.35 -14.34 0.81
N THR A 24 -1.65 -14.45 2.10
CA THR A 24 -2.29 -15.64 2.70
C THR A 24 -3.80 -15.43 2.86
N ALA A 25 -4.28 -14.18 2.81
CA ALA A 25 -5.70 -13.85 2.89
C ALA A 25 -6.40 -13.94 1.52
N LYS A 26 -7.57 -14.59 1.47
CA LYS A 26 -8.42 -14.69 0.26
C LYS A 26 -8.83 -13.29 -0.22
N GLY A 27 -8.74 -13.05 -1.52
CA GLY A 27 -9.11 -11.77 -2.14
C GLY A 27 -8.10 -10.62 -1.97
N LYS A 28 -6.93 -10.84 -1.35
CA LYS A 28 -5.85 -9.85 -1.27
C LYS A 28 -4.74 -10.14 -2.27
N LYS A 29 -4.05 -9.11 -2.73
CA LYS A 29 -2.97 -9.20 -3.73
C LYS A 29 -1.57 -9.22 -3.11
N TYR A 30 -1.38 -8.55 -1.98
CA TYR A 30 -0.07 -8.40 -1.33
C TYR A 30 -0.14 -8.62 0.18
N LYS A 31 0.99 -9.06 0.76
CA LYS A 31 1.24 -9.15 2.21
C LYS A 31 2.51 -8.36 2.55
N ALA A 32 2.44 -7.32 3.37
CA ALA A 32 3.59 -6.60 3.90
C ALA A 32 3.97 -7.16 5.27
N CYS A 33 5.15 -7.77 5.40
CA CYS A 33 5.68 -8.24 6.68
C CYS A 33 6.84 -7.36 7.11
N PRO A 34 6.91 -6.90 8.37
CA PRO A 34 8.04 -6.10 8.85
C PRO A 34 9.34 -6.89 8.71
N THR A 35 10.41 -6.26 8.21
CA THR A 35 11.72 -6.90 8.09
C THR A 35 12.44 -7.00 9.42
N SER A 36 12.09 -6.15 10.39
CA SER A 36 12.66 -6.13 11.74
C SER A 36 12.17 -7.28 12.64
N GLY A 37 11.31 -8.17 12.15
CA GLY A 37 10.67 -9.24 12.95
C GLY A 37 9.63 -8.76 13.97
N LYS A 38 9.68 -7.49 14.38
CA LYS A 38 8.73 -6.88 15.33
C LYS A 38 7.46 -6.38 14.63
N GLY A 39 6.36 -7.10 14.78
CA GLY A 39 5.00 -6.71 14.38
C GLY A 39 4.31 -7.69 13.43
N SER A 40 3.00 -7.53 13.26
CA SER A 40 2.18 -8.42 12.42
C SER A 40 2.32 -8.10 10.93
N CYS A 41 2.23 -9.12 10.09
CA CYS A 41 2.09 -8.93 8.65
C CYS A 41 0.72 -8.36 8.29
N LEU A 42 0.67 -7.47 7.30
CA LEU A 42 -0.53 -6.77 6.86
C LEU A 42 -0.89 -7.16 5.44
N HIS A 43 -2.16 -7.46 5.18
CA HIS A 43 -2.64 -7.75 3.84
C HIS A 43 -3.24 -6.51 3.18
N PHE A 44 -2.89 -6.25 1.92
CA PHE A 44 -3.37 -5.07 1.20
C PHE A 44 -3.46 -5.29 -0.31
N GLY A 45 -4.19 -4.39 -0.97
CA GLY A 45 -4.58 -4.51 -2.37
C GLY A 45 -5.63 -5.59 -2.59
N ALA A 46 -6.73 -5.26 -3.28
CA ALA A 46 -7.73 -6.26 -3.64
C ALA A 46 -7.29 -7.05 -4.88
N LYS A 47 -7.49 -8.37 -4.86
CA LYS A 47 -7.24 -9.25 -6.02
C LYS A 47 -8.22 -8.86 -7.12
N GLY A 48 -7.72 -8.65 -8.34
CA GLY A 48 -8.52 -8.17 -9.49
C GLY A 48 -8.50 -6.65 -9.69
N TYR A 49 -8.15 -5.86 -8.67
CA TYR A 49 -8.07 -4.41 -8.83
C TYR A 49 -6.79 -4.00 -9.58
N LYS A 50 -6.96 -3.28 -10.70
CA LYS A 50 -5.86 -2.70 -11.46
C LYS A 50 -5.58 -1.29 -10.95
N VAL A 51 -4.38 -1.13 -10.39
CA VAL A 51 -3.90 0.15 -9.88
C VAL A 51 -3.50 1.03 -11.06
N LYS A 52 -4.13 2.19 -11.18
CA LYS A 52 -3.91 3.14 -12.29
C LYS A 52 -3.41 4.48 -11.74
N PRO A 53 -2.12 4.61 -11.40
CA PRO A 53 -1.57 5.87 -10.90
C PRO A 53 -1.58 6.94 -12.01
N GLY A 54 -1.71 8.22 -11.63
CA GLY A 54 -1.80 9.37 -12.53
C GLY A 54 -3.01 9.34 -13.44
N THR A 55 -4.14 8.83 -12.93
CA THR A 55 -5.45 8.90 -13.59
C THR A 55 -6.44 9.57 -12.63
N PRO A 56 -7.57 10.12 -13.12
CA PRO A 56 -8.62 10.63 -12.26
C PRO A 56 -9.08 9.60 -11.22
N ALA A 57 -9.19 8.32 -11.61
CA ALA A 57 -9.54 7.23 -10.69
C ALA A 57 -8.50 7.05 -9.56
N GLY A 58 -7.20 7.13 -9.88
CA GLY A 58 -6.14 7.11 -8.88
C GLY A 58 -6.14 8.33 -7.97
N ASN A 59 -6.42 9.52 -8.51
CA ASN A 59 -6.54 10.74 -7.73
C ASN A 59 -7.73 10.65 -6.76
N SER A 60 -8.89 10.20 -7.24
CA SER A 60 -10.06 9.96 -6.39
C SER A 60 -9.77 8.96 -5.27
N TYR A 61 -9.02 7.89 -5.55
CA TYR A 61 -8.57 6.96 -4.53
C TYR A 61 -7.67 7.65 -3.49
N CYS A 62 -6.64 8.39 -3.93
CA CYS A 62 -5.69 9.06 -3.05
C CYS A 62 -6.34 10.17 -2.21
N ALA A 63 -7.28 10.91 -2.77
CA ALA A 63 -8.07 11.92 -2.08
C ALA A 63 -8.95 11.29 -0.99
N ARG A 64 -9.72 10.25 -1.33
CA ARG A 64 -10.53 9.51 -0.36
C ARG A 64 -9.67 8.91 0.74
N SER A 65 -8.58 8.25 0.36
CA SER A 65 -7.64 7.61 1.27
C SER A 65 -6.93 8.61 2.20
N ALA A 66 -6.75 9.86 1.78
CA ALA A 66 -6.11 10.90 2.60
C ALA A 66 -7.01 11.34 3.76
N GLY A 67 -8.33 11.27 3.59
CA GLY A 67 -9.31 11.55 4.64
C GLY A 67 -9.45 10.43 5.68
N ILE A 68 -8.89 9.23 5.45
CA ILE A 68 -9.03 8.10 6.36
C ILE A 68 -8.14 8.29 7.59
N LYS A 69 -8.67 9.03 8.57
CA LYS A 69 -8.07 9.18 9.90
C LYS A 69 -8.02 7.81 10.56
N SER A 70 -6.82 7.43 10.95
CA SER A 70 -6.59 6.09 11.45
C SER A 70 -6.13 6.16 12.90
N LYS A 71 -6.95 5.70 13.86
CA LYS A 71 -6.72 5.84 15.31
C LYS A 71 -5.55 5.02 15.90
N LYS A 72 -5.10 3.94 15.23
CA LYS A 72 -3.98 3.09 15.74
C LYS A 72 -2.59 3.73 15.56
N LYS A 73 -1.67 3.63 16.51
CA LYS A 73 -0.26 4.01 16.30
C LYS A 73 0.45 2.97 15.42
N GLY A 74 1.05 3.38 14.29
CA GLY A 74 1.85 2.52 13.41
C GLY A 74 1.45 2.49 11.92
N PRO A 75 2.17 1.68 11.11
CA PRO A 75 1.91 1.45 9.68
C PRO A 75 0.67 0.58 9.50
N LYS A 76 -0.18 0.96 8.53
CA LYS A 76 -1.53 0.41 8.34
C LYS A 76 -1.75 -0.05 6.92
N PRO A 77 -2.75 -0.91 6.68
CA PRO A 77 -3.11 -1.34 5.32
C PRO A 77 -3.33 -0.16 4.36
N ASN A 78 -3.92 0.94 4.83
CA ASN A 78 -4.11 2.15 4.02
C ASN A 78 -2.77 2.79 3.61
N ASP A 79 -1.75 2.80 4.46
CA ASP A 79 -0.44 3.36 4.11
C ASP A 79 0.21 2.55 2.96
N PHE A 80 0.11 1.22 3.02
CA PHE A 80 0.60 0.35 1.93
C PHE A 80 -0.24 0.49 0.66
N ALA A 81 -1.55 0.69 0.79
CA ALA A 81 -2.41 0.92 -0.34
C ALA A 81 -2.09 2.28 -1.01
N ARG A 82 -1.91 3.36 -0.24
CA ARG A 82 -1.43 4.65 -0.75
C ARG A 82 -0.10 4.51 -1.49
N LEU A 83 0.84 3.73 -0.94
CA LEU A 83 2.10 3.44 -1.60
C LEU A 83 1.90 2.67 -2.91
N LEU A 84 1.02 1.67 -2.92
CA LEU A 84 0.68 0.89 -4.11
C LEU A 84 0.13 1.80 -5.23
N TRP A 85 -0.72 2.75 -4.87
CA TRP A 85 -1.33 3.74 -5.77
C TRP A 85 -0.43 4.92 -6.12
N ASN A 86 0.83 4.94 -5.63
CA ASN A 86 1.75 6.09 -5.75
C ASN A 86 1.07 7.41 -5.34
N CYS A 87 0.32 7.40 -4.24
CA CYS A 87 -0.33 8.60 -3.73
C CYS A 87 0.69 9.60 -3.19
N GLU A 88 0.59 10.84 -3.64
CA GLU A 88 1.31 11.99 -3.13
C GLU A 88 0.26 13.04 -2.74
N GLY A 89 0.07 13.25 -1.44
CA GLY A 89 -1.07 14.04 -0.94
C GLY A 89 -2.41 13.44 -1.37
N LYS A 90 -3.26 14.23 -2.02
CA LYS A 90 -4.59 13.81 -2.50
C LYS A 90 -4.57 13.27 -3.94
N VAL A 91 -3.42 13.26 -4.61
CA VAL A 91 -3.30 12.84 -6.02
C VAL A 91 -2.43 11.62 -6.16
N SER A 92 -2.59 10.87 -7.25
CA SER A 92 -1.73 9.75 -7.63
C SER A 92 -0.76 10.21 -8.71
N LYS A 93 0.52 9.82 -8.62
CA LYS A 93 1.52 10.14 -9.65
C LYS A 93 2.00 8.90 -10.40
N LYS A 94 2.14 9.01 -11.73
CA LYS A 94 2.89 8.04 -12.54
C LYS A 94 4.38 8.27 -12.26
N ARG A 95 5.01 7.32 -11.57
CA ARG A 95 6.46 7.27 -11.33
C ARG A 95 6.91 5.85 -11.59
#